data_AF-A0A0C3P6X9-F1
#
_entry.id   AF-A0A0C3P6X9-F1
#
_cell.length_a   1.000
_cell.length_b   1.000
_cell.length_c   1.000
_cell.angle_alpha   90.00
_cell.angle_beta   90.00
_cell.angle_gamma   90.00
#
_symmetry.space_group_name_H-M   'P 1'
#
loop_
_entity.id
_entity.type
_entity.pdbx_description
1 polymer ?
#
loop_
_entity_poly.entity_id
_entity_poly.type
_entity_poly.pdbx_seq_one_letter_code
_entity_poly.pdbx_strand_id
1 'polypeptide(L)'
;MSGSSSKAVTGTTAIQATKLKIGAPSDFDSNQKNAMSWLYSVQTYLMVNEEVYDTDTKKVVYMLLYMKKGVAHSWAATFQRTSLEKNPLSFSSFTDFKKDFKDLFTSPDTAGMAIAKLHTMKQKDLDVALIEFFSQGLKPFIANCIHMMETTPTKITEWYTQAQKFDTKWRKVNELSGKKEKRTFYPKNNLTEEKDPNAMDVDGVRLSKEE
;
A
#
# COMPACT_ATOMS: atom_id res chain seq x y z
N MET A 1 -45.70 60.48 50.60
CA MET A 1 -46.69 60.02 49.60
C MET A 1 -45.94 59.72 48.32
N SER A 2 -45.89 58.44 47.96
CA SER A 2 -45.29 57.94 46.73
C SER A 2 -46.21 58.21 45.52
N GLY A 3 -45.62 58.53 44.38
CA GLY A 3 -46.21 58.52 43.04
C GLY A 3 -45.07 58.74 42.03
N SER A 4 -44.48 57.72 41.42
CA SER A 4 -44.93 56.83 40.33
C SER A 4 -44.76 57.41 38.91
N SER A 5 -44.35 56.51 38.00
CA SER A 5 -44.16 56.63 36.55
C SER A 5 -42.80 57.18 36.07
N SER A 6 -42.01 56.51 35.23
CA SER A 6 -42.41 55.68 34.09
C SER A 6 -41.42 54.55 33.78
N LYS A 7 -41.97 53.34 33.58
CA LYS A 7 -41.31 52.20 32.92
C LYS A 7 -41.32 52.42 31.42
N ALA A 8 -40.16 52.32 30.78
CA ALA A 8 -40.05 51.89 29.39
C ALA A 8 -39.28 50.57 29.38
N VAL A 9 -40.01 49.45 29.36
CA VAL A 9 -39.44 48.13 29.03
C VAL A 9 -39.67 47.96 27.55
N THR A 10 -38.65 48.28 26.75
CA THR A 10 -38.57 47.84 25.36
C THR A 10 -38.28 46.34 25.38
N GLY A 11 -39.33 45.55 25.19
CA GLY A 11 -39.19 44.12 24.92
C GLY A 11 -38.57 43.93 23.54
N THR A 12 -37.25 43.78 23.48
CA THR A 12 -36.57 43.24 22.30
C THR A 12 -36.92 41.77 22.21
N THR A 13 -37.88 41.43 21.35
CA THR A 13 -38.18 40.04 20.98
C THR A 13 -36.96 39.49 20.25
N ALA A 14 -36.18 38.64 20.92
CA ALA A 14 -35.10 37.89 20.30
C ALA A 14 -35.72 36.88 19.31
N ILE A 15 -35.62 37.17 18.01
CA ILE A 15 -35.92 36.19 16.96
C ILE A 15 -34.83 35.13 17.05
N GLN A 16 -35.22 33.91 17.43
CA GLN A 16 -34.31 32.78 17.51
C GLN A 16 -33.97 32.33 16.08
N ALA A 17 -32.78 32.69 15.59
CA ALA A 17 -32.32 32.34 14.25
C ALA A 17 -32.44 30.83 14.03
N THR A 18 -33.27 30.43 13.05
CA THR A 18 -33.55 29.02 12.78
C THR A 18 -32.65 28.55 11.62
N LYS A 19 -31.84 27.53 11.90
CA LYS A 19 -30.97 26.88 10.91
C LYS A 19 -31.77 26.44 9.69
N LEU A 20 -31.41 26.94 8.51
CA LEU A 20 -32.01 26.55 7.24
C LEU A 20 -31.62 25.11 6.91
N LYS A 21 -32.62 24.24 6.68
CA LYS A 21 -32.44 22.83 6.29
C LYS A 21 -32.02 22.68 4.83
N ILE A 22 -31.02 23.44 4.40
CA ILE A 22 -30.33 23.21 3.13
C ILE A 22 -29.42 21.99 3.33
N GLY A 23 -29.26 21.17 2.30
CA GLY A 23 -28.47 19.94 2.38
C GLY A 23 -27.11 20.17 3.05
N ALA A 24 -26.81 19.39 4.08
CA ALA A 24 -25.56 19.51 4.81
C ALA A 24 -24.37 19.06 3.92
N PRO A 25 -23.17 19.64 4.12
CA PRO A 25 -21.96 19.17 3.45
C PRO A 25 -21.69 17.69 3.73
N SER A 26 -21.05 16.99 2.78
CA SER A 26 -20.56 15.63 3.01
C SER A 26 -19.36 15.63 3.94
N ASP A 27 -19.03 14.48 4.54
CA ASP A 27 -17.76 14.34 5.27
C ASP A 27 -16.56 14.51 4.32
N PHE A 28 -15.48 15.12 4.82
CA PHE A 28 -14.22 15.23 4.09
C PHE A 28 -13.34 14.00 4.31
N ASP A 29 -12.83 13.42 3.23
CA ASP A 29 -12.02 12.20 3.20
C ASP A 29 -10.52 12.47 3.02
N SER A 30 -10.08 13.73 3.11
CA SER A 30 -8.69 14.17 2.83
C SER A 30 -8.30 14.14 1.36
N ASN A 31 -9.23 13.91 0.43
CA ASN A 31 -8.91 13.87 -0.99
C ASN A 31 -8.61 15.26 -1.54
N GLN A 32 -7.34 15.50 -1.89
CA GLN A 32 -6.86 16.77 -2.41
C GLN A 32 -7.61 17.23 -3.67
N LYS A 33 -8.03 16.30 -4.54
CA LYS A 33 -8.79 16.64 -5.77
C LYS A 33 -10.12 17.31 -5.47
N ASN A 34 -10.74 16.94 -4.34
CA ASN A 34 -12.05 17.41 -3.93
C ASN A 34 -11.97 18.46 -2.80
N ALA A 35 -10.79 18.74 -2.25
CA ALA A 35 -10.60 19.59 -1.08
C ALA A 35 -11.17 21.00 -1.26
N MET A 36 -10.93 21.63 -2.40
CA MET A 36 -11.49 22.95 -2.70
C MET A 36 -13.01 22.93 -2.91
N SER A 37 -13.53 21.93 -3.63
CA SER A 37 -14.97 21.77 -3.83
C SER A 37 -15.70 21.57 -2.50
N TRP A 38 -15.12 20.75 -1.61
CA TRP A 38 -15.65 20.53 -0.28
C TRP A 38 -15.62 21.81 0.55
N LEU A 39 -14.50 22.53 0.57
CA LEU A 39 -14.37 23.80 1.27
C LEU A 39 -15.44 24.81 0.82
N TYR A 40 -15.69 24.93 -0.49
CA TYR A 40 -16.73 25.81 -1.00
C TYR A 40 -18.13 25.38 -0.57
N SER A 41 -18.43 24.07 -0.57
CA SER A 41 -19.73 23.56 -0.09
C SER A 41 -20.01 23.95 1.36
N VAL A 42 -19.00 23.86 2.24
CA VAL A 42 -19.12 24.27 3.64
C VAL A 42 -19.24 25.79 3.75
N GLN A 43 -18.46 26.55 2.97
CA GLN A 43 -18.52 28.00 3.01
C GLN A 43 -19.89 28.53 2.56
N THR A 44 -20.48 27.97 1.52
CA THR A 44 -21.86 28.29 1.10
C THR A 44 -22.85 27.95 2.20
N TYR A 45 -22.70 26.80 2.86
CA TYR A 45 -23.56 26.42 3.97
C TYR A 45 -23.50 27.42 5.13
N LEU A 46 -22.28 27.82 5.52
CA LEU A 46 -22.05 28.80 6.59
C LEU A 46 -22.57 30.18 6.22
N MET A 47 -22.46 30.60 4.96
CA MET A 47 -22.99 31.86 4.45
C MET A 47 -24.51 31.92 4.56
N VAL A 48 -25.21 30.83 4.19
CA VAL A 48 -26.68 30.81 4.28
C VAL A 48 -27.16 30.71 5.73
N ASN A 49 -26.34 30.17 6.63
CA ASN A 49 -26.65 30.04 8.05
C ASN A 49 -25.85 31.04 8.90
N GLU A 50 -25.52 32.21 8.35
CA GLU A 50 -24.62 33.17 9.00
C GLU A 50 -25.13 33.62 10.37
N GLU A 51 -26.45 33.79 10.53
CA GLU A 51 -27.06 34.13 11.82
C GLU A 51 -26.81 33.06 12.91
N VAL A 52 -26.64 31.80 12.52
CA VAL A 52 -26.34 30.69 13.45
C VAL A 52 -24.83 30.57 13.67
N TYR A 53 -24.05 30.71 12.61
CA TYR A 53 -22.59 30.62 12.59
C TYR A 53 -21.95 32.01 12.50
N ASP A 54 -22.34 32.89 13.41
CA ASP A 54 -21.94 34.31 13.48
C ASP A 54 -20.46 34.52 13.87
N THR A 55 -19.89 33.59 14.64
CA THR A 55 -18.50 33.67 15.14
C THR A 55 -17.56 32.73 14.38
N ASP A 56 -16.29 33.13 14.27
CA ASP A 56 -15.24 32.32 13.68
C ASP A 56 -15.09 30.96 14.37
N THR A 57 -15.18 30.93 15.71
CA THR A 57 -15.17 29.67 16.48
C THR A 57 -16.26 28.71 16.02
N LYS A 58 -17.50 29.19 15.84
CA LYS A 58 -18.60 28.33 15.36
C LYS A 58 -18.34 27.81 13.95
N LYS A 59 -17.81 28.65 13.05
CA LYS A 59 -17.45 28.27 11.67
C LYS A 59 -16.34 27.21 11.63
N VAL A 60 -15.29 27.39 12.44
CA VAL A 60 -14.16 26.45 12.54
C VAL A 60 -14.63 25.11 13.13
N VAL A 61 -15.35 25.13 14.25
CA VAL A 61 -15.89 23.92 14.88
C VAL A 61 -16.83 23.18 13.94
N TYR A 62 -17.64 23.90 13.16
CA TYR A 62 -18.50 23.30 12.15
C TYR A 62 -17.69 22.55 11.09
N MET A 63 -16.65 23.15 10.52
CA MET A 63 -15.79 22.44 9.55
C MET A 63 -15.12 21.19 10.15
N LEU A 64 -14.60 21.31 11.37
CA LEU A 64 -13.95 20.19 12.07
C LEU A 64 -14.91 19.01 12.28
N LEU A 65 -16.20 19.27 12.53
CA LEU A 65 -17.21 18.22 12.72
C LEU A 65 -17.35 17.31 11.48
N TYR A 66 -17.11 17.81 10.28
CA TYR A 66 -17.23 17.04 9.03
C TYR A 66 -15.90 16.41 8.58
N MET A 67 -14.82 16.56 9.35
CA MET A 67 -13.53 15.92 9.11
C MET A 67 -13.44 14.61 9.92
N LYS A 68 -14.16 13.59 9.45
CA LYS A 68 -14.33 12.32 10.19
C LYS A 68 -13.54 11.15 9.60
N LYS A 69 -12.84 11.36 8.48
CA LYS A 69 -12.19 10.29 7.73
C LYS A 69 -10.74 10.64 7.39
N GLY A 70 -9.90 9.62 7.29
CA GLY A 70 -8.52 9.73 6.81
C GLY A 70 -7.66 10.70 7.61
N VAL A 71 -6.69 11.32 6.93
CA VAL A 71 -5.72 12.28 7.49
C VAL A 71 -6.42 13.53 8.06
N ALA A 72 -7.54 13.94 7.45
CA ALA A 72 -8.36 15.06 7.91
C ALA A 72 -8.92 14.83 9.31
N HIS A 73 -9.28 13.59 9.66
CA HIS A 73 -9.73 13.28 11.02
C HIS A 73 -8.62 13.49 12.06
N SER A 74 -7.43 12.96 11.79
CA SER A 74 -6.27 13.12 12.68
C SER A 74 -5.86 14.59 12.81
N TRP A 75 -5.87 15.34 11.71
CA TRP A 75 -5.62 16.77 11.72
C TRP A 75 -6.67 17.53 12.54
N ALA A 76 -7.96 17.23 12.35
CA ALA A 76 -9.04 17.86 13.09
C ALA A 76 -8.96 17.59 14.60
N ALA A 77 -8.69 16.35 15.00
CA ALA A 77 -8.50 15.99 16.40
C ALA A 77 -7.30 16.72 17.03
N THR A 78 -6.21 16.84 16.29
CA THR A 78 -5.02 17.59 16.73
C THR A 78 -5.34 19.08 16.89
N PHE A 79 -6.04 19.67 15.91
CA PHE A 79 -6.43 21.08 15.94
C PHE A 79 -7.37 21.38 17.12
N GLN A 80 -8.34 20.50 17.37
CA GLN A 80 -9.24 20.62 18.53
C GLN A 80 -8.45 20.55 19.83
N ARG A 81 -7.58 19.55 19.98
CA ARG A 81 -6.74 19.41 21.19
C ARG A 81 -5.91 20.66 21.46
N THR A 82 -5.17 21.14 20.46
CA THR A 82 -4.32 22.34 20.63
C THR A 82 -5.11 23.61 20.87
N SER A 83 -6.32 23.73 20.31
CA SER A 83 -7.19 24.90 20.54
C SER A 83 -7.83 24.88 21.93
N LEU A 84 -8.19 23.68 22.42
CA LEU A 84 -8.81 23.48 23.73
C LEU A 84 -7.81 23.58 24.90
N GLU A 85 -6.55 23.24 24.67
CA GLU A 85 -5.47 23.33 25.68
C GLU A 85 -4.88 24.75 25.84
N LYS A 86 -5.21 25.69 24.93
CA LYS A 86 -4.76 27.09 25.02
C LYS A 86 -5.43 27.85 26.17
N ASN A 87 -4.67 28.72 26.82
CA ASN A 87 -5.16 29.66 27.83
C ASN A 87 -4.78 31.10 27.43
N PRO A 88 -5.74 31.97 27.06
CA PRO A 88 -7.18 31.71 26.98
C PRO A 88 -7.57 30.78 25.83
N LEU A 89 -8.72 30.11 25.99
CA LEU A 89 -9.31 29.22 24.98
C LEU A 89 -9.50 29.97 23.66
N SER A 90 -8.87 29.50 22.58
CA SER A 90 -8.98 30.15 21.29
C SER A 90 -8.85 29.15 20.15
N PHE A 91 -9.94 29.04 19.39
CA PHE A 91 -9.87 28.60 18.00
C PHE A 91 -9.35 29.76 17.17
N SER A 92 -8.43 29.49 16.24
CA SER A 92 -7.90 30.53 15.34
C SER A 92 -9.02 31.21 14.56
N SER A 93 -8.72 32.34 13.90
CA SER A 93 -9.68 32.95 12.99
C SER A 93 -10.09 31.96 11.89
N PHE A 94 -11.29 32.13 11.34
CA PHE A 94 -11.77 31.28 10.26
C PHE A 94 -10.91 31.44 9.00
N THR A 95 -10.31 32.62 8.82
CA THR A 95 -9.36 32.90 7.73
C THR A 95 -8.08 32.10 7.87
N ASP A 96 -7.48 32.07 9.07
CA ASP A 96 -6.26 31.30 9.33
C ASP A 96 -6.53 29.81 9.21
N PHE A 97 -7.65 29.33 9.73
CA PHE A 97 -8.04 27.93 9.59
C PHE A 97 -8.15 27.50 8.12
N LYS A 98 -8.78 28.33 7.27
CA LYS A 98 -8.87 28.06 5.83
C LYS A 98 -7.50 28.06 5.16
N LYS A 99 -6.57 28.88 5.62
CA LYS A 99 -5.19 28.89 5.12
C LYS A 99 -4.51 27.58 5.48
N ASP A 100 -4.52 27.17 6.75
CA ASP A 100 -3.91 25.91 7.20
C ASP A 100 -4.54 24.70 6.48
N PHE A 101 -5.86 24.71 6.29
CA PHE A 101 -6.56 23.71 5.50
C PHE A 101 -6.05 23.65 4.05
N LYS A 102 -5.92 24.81 3.39
CA LYS A 102 -5.41 24.88 2.02
C LYS A 102 -3.96 24.43 1.93
N ASP A 103 -3.12 24.85 2.85
CA ASP A 103 -1.72 24.48 2.88
C ASP A 103 -1.56 22.96 3.04
N LEU A 104 -2.41 22.31 3.84
CA LEU A 104 -2.33 20.87 4.08
C LEU A 104 -3.03 20.02 3.01
N PHE A 105 -4.19 20.43 2.52
CA PHE A 105 -5.04 19.60 1.66
C PHE A 105 -5.16 20.09 0.21
N THR A 106 -4.60 21.25 -0.11
CA THR A 106 -4.64 21.82 -1.47
C THR A 106 -3.26 22.17 -2.01
N SER A 107 -2.23 22.26 -1.16
CA SER A 107 -0.86 22.44 -1.62
C SER A 107 -0.48 21.29 -2.54
N PRO A 108 -0.24 21.58 -3.83
CA PRO A 108 0.27 20.59 -4.73
C PRO A 108 1.78 20.58 -4.48
N ASP A 109 2.25 19.81 -3.50
CA ASP A 109 3.61 19.29 -3.60
C ASP A 109 3.65 18.25 -4.73
N THR A 110 3.33 18.72 -5.93
CA THR A 110 3.41 18.00 -7.20
C THR A 110 4.84 17.55 -7.42
N ALA A 111 5.83 18.30 -6.94
CA ALA A 111 7.23 17.94 -7.02
C ALA A 111 7.52 16.74 -6.12
N GLY A 112 7.22 16.78 -4.82
CA GLY A 112 7.42 15.64 -3.91
C GLY A 112 6.59 14.43 -4.30
N MET A 113 5.34 14.60 -4.72
CA MET A 113 4.52 13.50 -5.24
C MET A 113 5.04 12.95 -6.58
N ALA A 114 5.48 13.80 -7.51
CA ALA A 114 6.09 13.35 -8.76
C ALA A 114 7.42 12.65 -8.52
N ILE A 115 8.26 13.17 -7.61
CA ILE A 115 9.53 12.56 -7.20
C ILE A 115 9.28 11.21 -6.54
N ALA A 116 8.33 11.12 -5.60
CA ALA A 116 7.97 9.85 -4.96
C ALA A 116 7.42 8.84 -5.98
N LYS A 117 6.61 9.30 -6.95
CA LYS A 117 6.09 8.46 -8.02
C LYS A 117 7.19 8.01 -8.99
N LEU A 118 8.12 8.90 -9.36
CA LEU A 118 9.29 8.59 -10.19
C LEU A 118 10.22 7.61 -9.48
N HIS A 119 10.48 7.80 -8.18
CA HIS A 119 11.29 6.87 -7.39
C HIS A 119 10.63 5.49 -7.34
N THR A 120 9.32 5.44 -7.12
CA THR A 120 8.55 4.17 -7.10
C THR A 120 8.58 3.48 -8.46
N MET A 121 8.48 4.22 -9.57
CA MET A 121 8.59 3.68 -10.93
C MET A 121 9.99 3.12 -11.19
N LYS A 122 11.04 3.91 -10.93
CA LYS A 122 12.44 3.50 -11.07
C LYS A 122 12.76 2.26 -10.23
N GLN A 123 12.23 2.17 -9.01
CA GLN A 123 12.42 1.01 -8.16
C GLN A 123 11.75 -0.24 -8.73
N LYS A 124 10.54 -0.14 -9.28
CA LYS A 124 9.87 -1.28 -9.94
C LYS A 124 10.63 -1.74 -11.18
N ASP A 125 11.07 -0.82 -12.01
CA ASP A 125 11.85 -1.16 -13.22
C ASP A 125 13.18 -1.83 -12.85
N LEU A 126 13.84 -1.33 -11.80
CA LEU A 126 15.04 -1.94 -11.24
C LEU A 126 14.76 -3.32 -10.67
N ASP A 127 13.68 -3.49 -9.89
CA ASP A 127 13.27 -4.78 -9.33
C ASP A 127 13.01 -5.81 -10.44
N VAL A 128 12.37 -5.43 -11.54
CA VAL A 128 12.13 -6.30 -12.70
C VAL A 128 13.45 -6.75 -13.34
N ALA A 129 14.38 -5.82 -13.60
CA ALA A 129 15.68 -6.14 -14.17
C ALA A 129 16.54 -7.02 -13.24
N LEU A 130 16.51 -6.76 -11.93
CA LEU A 130 17.20 -7.58 -10.93
C LEU A 130 16.59 -8.98 -10.83
N ILE A 131 15.27 -9.10 -10.92
CA ILE A 131 14.57 -10.40 -10.92
C ILE A 131 14.99 -11.21 -12.15
N GLU A 132 15.01 -10.59 -13.33
CA GLU A 132 15.44 -11.25 -14.57
C GLU A 132 16.88 -11.75 -14.44
N PHE A 133 17.81 -10.88 -14.07
CA PHE A 133 19.22 -11.24 -13.88
C PHE A 133 19.41 -12.34 -12.83
N PHE A 134 18.73 -12.22 -11.69
CA PHE A 134 18.79 -13.21 -10.62
C PHE A 134 18.21 -14.56 -11.05
N SER A 135 17.10 -14.57 -11.80
CA SER A 135 16.48 -15.80 -12.30
C SER A 135 17.38 -16.57 -13.27
N GLN A 136 18.20 -15.88 -14.07
CA GLN A 136 19.17 -16.50 -14.98
C GLN A 136 20.35 -17.14 -14.22
N GLY A 137 20.75 -16.59 -13.07
CA GLY A 137 21.81 -17.14 -12.23
C GLY A 137 21.38 -18.32 -11.34
N LEU A 138 20.08 -18.58 -11.20
CA LEU A 138 19.55 -19.69 -10.40
C LEU A 138 19.50 -20.99 -11.19
N LYS A 139 19.45 -22.13 -10.46
CA LYS A 139 19.19 -23.44 -11.07
C LYS A 139 17.85 -23.40 -11.80
N PRO A 140 17.75 -23.90 -13.05
CA PRO A 140 16.53 -23.81 -13.87
C PRO A 140 15.27 -24.33 -13.15
N PHE A 141 15.41 -25.38 -12.34
CA PHE A 141 14.31 -25.94 -11.54
C PHE A 141 13.75 -24.94 -10.52
N ILE A 142 14.61 -24.21 -9.81
CA ILE A 142 14.20 -23.25 -8.78
C ILE A 142 13.53 -22.03 -9.42
N ALA A 143 14.11 -21.51 -10.52
CA ALA A 143 13.53 -20.41 -11.28
C ALA A 143 12.15 -20.75 -11.85
N ASN A 144 11.97 -21.98 -12.37
CA ASN A 144 10.68 -22.45 -12.88
C ASN A 144 9.64 -22.63 -11.76
N CYS A 145 10.02 -23.15 -10.60
CA CYS A 145 9.12 -23.27 -9.45
C CYS A 145 8.60 -21.91 -8.95
N ILE A 146 9.44 -20.87 -8.99
CA ILE A 146 9.02 -19.51 -8.59
C ILE A 146 8.08 -18.89 -9.63
N HIS A 147 8.33 -19.11 -10.93
CA HIS A 147 7.44 -18.65 -12.01
C HIS A 147 6.09 -19.37 -12.03
N MET A 148 6.05 -20.66 -11.69
CA MET A 148 4.81 -21.46 -11.64
C MET A 148 4.03 -21.30 -10.32
N MET A 149 4.47 -20.42 -9.43
CA MET A 149 3.74 -20.10 -8.20
C MET A 149 2.52 -19.23 -8.50
N GLU A 150 1.42 -19.43 -7.76
CA GLU A 150 0.16 -18.67 -7.92
C GLU A 150 0.33 -17.15 -7.67
N THR A 151 1.38 -16.76 -6.95
CA THR A 151 1.77 -15.36 -6.74
C THR A 151 3.13 -15.08 -7.38
N THR A 152 3.17 -14.48 -8.58
CA THR A 152 4.42 -14.02 -9.20
C THR A 152 4.97 -12.83 -8.40
N PRO A 153 6.10 -12.97 -7.67
CA PRO A 153 6.58 -11.91 -6.81
C PRO A 153 7.12 -10.75 -7.67
N THR A 154 6.70 -9.53 -7.38
CA THR A 154 7.10 -8.34 -8.14
C THR A 154 8.28 -7.59 -7.51
N LYS A 155 8.81 -8.08 -6.39
CA LYS A 155 9.94 -7.49 -5.65
C LYS A 155 11.08 -8.48 -5.52
N ILE A 156 12.31 -8.00 -5.66
CA ILE A 156 13.50 -8.85 -5.58
C ILE A 156 13.69 -9.51 -4.18
N THR A 157 13.25 -8.86 -3.11
CA THR A 157 13.35 -9.41 -1.74
C THR A 157 12.46 -10.63 -1.52
N GLU A 158 11.28 -10.62 -2.13
CA GLU A 158 10.37 -11.77 -2.13
C GLU A 158 10.98 -12.92 -2.94
N TRP A 159 11.60 -12.60 -4.09
CA TRP A 159 12.36 -13.58 -4.88
C TRP A 159 13.49 -14.25 -4.10
N TYR A 160 14.30 -13.50 -3.36
CA TYR A 160 15.35 -14.08 -2.51
C TYR A 160 14.78 -15.05 -1.47
N THR A 161 13.71 -14.64 -0.80
CA THR A 161 13.09 -15.45 0.25
C THR A 161 12.51 -16.75 -0.31
N GLN A 162 11.84 -16.68 -1.46
CA GLN A 162 11.28 -17.87 -2.11
C GLN A 162 12.37 -18.78 -2.67
N ALA A 163 13.39 -18.22 -3.34
CA ALA A 163 14.52 -18.99 -3.86
C ALA A 163 15.24 -19.76 -2.75
N GLN A 164 15.46 -19.14 -1.59
CA GLN A 164 16.06 -19.82 -0.43
C GLN A 164 15.15 -20.94 0.12
N LYS A 165 13.84 -20.71 0.21
CA LYS A 165 12.88 -21.74 0.63
C LYS A 165 12.85 -22.93 -0.33
N PHE A 166 12.97 -22.69 -1.64
CA PHE A 166 13.01 -23.77 -2.62
C PHE A 166 14.36 -24.48 -2.67
N ASP A 167 15.49 -23.77 -2.55
CA ASP A 167 16.82 -24.40 -2.49
C ASP A 167 16.96 -25.32 -1.27
N THR A 168 16.49 -24.88 -0.10
CA THR A 168 16.50 -25.71 1.11
C THR A 168 15.63 -26.96 0.96
N LYS A 169 14.46 -26.86 0.32
CA LYS A 169 13.62 -28.02 -0.02
C LYS A 169 14.31 -28.94 -1.02
N TRP A 170 14.86 -28.39 -2.10
CA TRP A 170 15.57 -29.14 -3.13
C TRP A 170 16.77 -29.90 -2.56
N ARG A 171 17.54 -29.27 -1.67
CA ARG A 171 18.68 -29.89 -0.99
C ARG A 171 18.26 -31.06 -0.10
N LYS A 172 17.22 -30.87 0.71
CA LYS A 172 16.65 -31.95 1.56
C LYS A 172 16.13 -33.12 0.73
N VAL A 173 15.41 -32.86 -0.36
CA VAL A 173 14.91 -33.91 -1.26
C VAL A 173 16.06 -34.63 -1.97
N ASN A 174 17.09 -33.91 -2.41
CA ASN A 174 18.25 -34.49 -3.07
C ASN A 174 19.09 -35.35 -2.11
N GLU A 175 19.21 -34.94 -0.84
CA GLU A 175 19.87 -35.71 0.23
C GLU A 175 19.12 -37.01 0.54
N LEU A 176 17.79 -36.98 0.53
CA LEU A 176 16.94 -38.18 0.67
C LEU A 176 16.99 -39.07 -0.58
N SER A 177 17.12 -38.49 -1.78
CA SER A 177 17.18 -39.22 -3.05
C SER A 177 18.56 -39.79 -3.37
N GLY A 178 19.63 -39.31 -2.72
CA GLY A 178 21.02 -39.76 -2.90
C GLY A 178 21.31 -41.21 -2.48
N LYS A 179 20.32 -41.94 -1.95
CA LYS A 179 20.41 -43.39 -1.65
C LYS A 179 19.82 -44.31 -2.72
N LYS A 180 19.38 -43.80 -3.88
CA LYS A 180 19.05 -44.67 -5.03
C LYS A 180 20.23 -44.77 -5.98
N GLU A 181 21.13 -45.65 -5.59
CA GLU A 181 22.07 -46.37 -6.46
C GLU A 181 21.41 -46.60 -7.83
N LYS A 182 22.02 -46.08 -8.90
CA LYS A 182 21.62 -46.41 -10.27
C LYS A 182 21.95 -47.89 -10.52
N ARG A 183 21.09 -48.81 -10.07
CA ARG A 183 21.02 -50.13 -10.69
C ARG A 183 20.22 -49.98 -11.96
N THR A 184 20.91 -49.69 -13.06
CA THR A 184 20.43 -50.06 -14.38
C THR A 184 20.25 -51.59 -14.37
N PHE A 185 19.01 -52.02 -14.12
CA PHE A 185 18.60 -53.39 -14.36
C PHE A 185 18.48 -53.55 -15.88
N TYR A 186 19.55 -54.03 -16.52
CA TYR A 186 19.43 -54.60 -17.85
C TYR A 186 18.87 -56.02 -17.67
N PRO A 187 17.67 -56.34 -18.19
CA PRO A 187 17.21 -57.72 -18.20
C PRO A 187 18.19 -58.53 -19.06
N LYS A 188 18.89 -59.47 -18.42
CA LYS A 188 19.80 -60.40 -19.08
C LYS A 188 18.93 -61.44 -19.77
N ASN A 189 18.57 -61.19 -21.03
CA ASN A 189 17.97 -62.21 -21.88
C ASN A 189 19.05 -63.25 -22.18
N ASN A 190 19.03 -64.38 -21.47
CA ASN A 190 19.76 -65.58 -21.87
C ASN A 190 19.05 -66.17 -23.08
N LEU A 191 19.29 -65.60 -24.26
CA LEU A 191 19.07 -66.31 -25.51
C LEU A 191 20.31 -67.19 -25.70
N THR A 192 20.14 -68.51 -25.61
CA THR A 192 21.12 -69.48 -26.08
C THR A 192 21.55 -69.10 -27.50
N GLU A 193 22.78 -68.63 -27.65
CA GLU A 193 23.45 -68.59 -28.95
C GLU A 193 23.67 -70.05 -29.39
N GLU A 194 22.83 -70.49 -30.33
CA GLU A 194 23.08 -71.67 -31.12
C GLU A 194 24.38 -71.43 -31.89
N LYS A 195 25.48 -72.03 -31.43
CA LYS A 195 26.78 -71.98 -32.10
C LYS A 195 26.62 -72.57 -33.51
N ASP A 196 26.81 -71.73 -34.52
CA ASP A 196 26.93 -72.16 -35.91
C ASP A 196 28.08 -73.18 -36.04
N PRO A 197 27.79 -74.43 -36.44
CA PRO A 197 28.81 -75.48 -36.56
C PRO A 197 29.85 -75.22 -37.67
N ASN A 198 29.71 -74.16 -38.47
CA ASN A 198 30.66 -73.78 -39.52
C ASN A 198 31.47 -72.50 -39.22
N ALA A 199 31.42 -71.97 -38.00
CA ALA A 199 32.34 -70.90 -37.60
C ALA A 199 33.76 -71.46 -37.46
N MET A 200 34.64 -71.18 -38.44
CA MET A 200 36.06 -71.54 -38.41
C MET A 200 36.79 -70.82 -37.28
N ASP A 201 37.32 -71.57 -36.31
CA ASP A 201 38.23 -71.09 -35.26
C ASP A 201 39.53 -70.58 -35.88
N VAL A 202 39.66 -69.26 -35.97
CA VAL A 202 40.94 -68.59 -36.25
C VAL A 202 41.62 -68.25 -34.93
N ASP A 203 42.25 -69.27 -34.33
CA ASP A 203 43.10 -69.09 -33.16
C ASP A 203 44.27 -68.15 -33.47
N GLY A 204 44.32 -67.05 -32.73
CA GLY A 204 45.37 -66.04 -32.80
C GLY A 204 46.68 -66.58 -32.24
N VAL A 205 47.69 -66.67 -33.10
CA VAL A 205 49.08 -66.91 -32.70
C VAL A 205 49.56 -65.73 -31.82
N ARG A 206 49.68 -65.96 -30.51
CA ARG A 206 50.45 -65.12 -29.60
C ARG A 206 51.92 -65.52 -29.69
N LEU A 207 52.75 -64.70 -30.33
CA LEU A 207 54.20 -64.76 -30.19
C LEU A 207 54.62 -63.87 -29.03
N SER A 208 54.93 -64.50 -27.91
CA SER A 208 55.69 -63.91 -26.81
C SER A 208 57.15 -63.76 -27.21
N LYS A 209 57.77 -62.62 -26.87
CA LYS A 209 59.21 -62.46 -26.68
C LYS A 209 59.38 -61.29 -25.70
N GLU A 210 59.50 -61.54 -24.39
CA GLU A 210 60.68 -62.02 -23.66
C GLU A 210 61.77 -60.95 -23.58
N GLU A 211 61.87 -60.31 -22.41
CA GLU A 211 63.08 -60.25 -21.58
C GLU A 211 62.68 -60.09 -20.10
#